data_AF-A0A832CM65-F1
#
_entry.id   AF-A0A832CM65-F1
#
_cell.length_a   1.000
_cell.length_b   1.000
_cell.length_c   1.000
_cell.angle_alpha   90.00
_cell.angle_beta   90.00
_cell.angle_gamma   90.00
#
_symmetry.space_group_name_H-M   'P 1'
#
loop_
_entity.id
_entity.type
_entity.pdbx_description
1 polymer ?
#
loop_
_entity_poly.entity_id
_entity_poly.type
_entity_poly.pdbx_seq_one_letter_code
_entity_poly.pdbx_strand_id
1 'polypeptide(L)'
;MSRVRGLAIPALLLLLWELAPRLGLVDAGLLPPPSRVLGAGLVLMRSGALLAHLAASLWRVGLGYALAVTFALPLGLALGLNPALDSYLNPLLQALRPIAPPAWVPLAILWLGIGDPPAVFVIFVGTVLAVMVGTAA
;
A
#
# COMPACT_ATOMS: atom_id res chain seq x y z
N MET A 1 10.96 12.64 33.49
CA MET A 1 9.99 13.67 33.03
C MET A 1 10.04 13.97 31.51
N SER A 2 10.95 13.39 30.72
CA SER A 2 11.05 13.63 29.25
C SER A 2 9.97 12.94 28.42
N ARG A 3 9.48 11.76 28.83
CA ARG A 3 8.48 10.98 28.07
C ARG A 3 7.07 11.63 28.06
N VAL A 4 6.69 12.34 29.12
CA VAL A 4 5.36 12.97 29.24
C VAL A 4 5.27 14.23 28.36
N ARG A 5 6.36 14.99 28.21
CA ARG A 5 6.43 16.14 27.29
C ARG A 5 6.25 15.72 25.82
N GLY A 6 6.74 14.53 25.44
CA GLY A 6 6.59 14.01 24.08
C GLY A 6 5.15 13.69 23.67
N LEU A 7 4.27 13.43 24.64
CA LEU A 7 2.85 13.13 24.39
C LEU A 7 1.97 14.38 24.27
N ALA A 8 2.47 15.55 24.68
CA ALA A 8 1.71 16.79 24.65
C ALA A 8 1.29 17.19 23.22
N ILE A 9 2.19 17.03 22.25
CA ILE A 9 1.91 17.38 20.84
C ILE A 9 0.85 16.44 20.24
N PRO A 10 0.99 15.10 20.29
CA PRO A 10 -0.07 14.19 19.82
C PRO A 10 -1.41 14.42 20.52
N ALA A 11 -1.42 14.63 21.84
CA ALA A 11 -2.66 14.88 22.58
C ALA A 11 -3.33 16.18 22.16
N LEU A 12 -2.56 17.26 21.96
CA LEU A 12 -3.08 18.52 21.44
C LEU A 12 -3.67 18.34 20.04
N LEU A 13 -2.99 17.60 19.15
CA LEU A 13 -3.50 17.30 17.81
C LEU A 13 -4.80 16.50 17.85
N LEU A 14 -4.89 15.49 18.71
CA LEU A 14 -6.12 14.71 18.90
C LEU A 14 -7.27 15.58 19.45
N LEU A 15 -6.99 16.47 20.39
CA LEU A 15 -7.97 17.41 20.92
C LEU A 15 -8.45 18.39 19.84
N LEU A 16 -7.54 18.95 19.05
CA LEU A 16 -7.90 19.83 17.94
C LEU A 16 -8.72 19.08 16.88
N TRP A 17 -8.35 17.84 16.56
CA TRP A 17 -9.10 17.00 15.62
C TRP A 17 -10.48 16.62 16.16
N GLU A 18 -10.63 16.35 17.45
CA GLU A 18 -11.93 16.07 18.07
C GLU A 18 -12.82 17.31 18.12
N LEU A 19 -12.25 18.48 18.42
CA LEU A 19 -13.00 19.71 18.60
C LEU A 19 -13.34 20.41 17.28
N ALA A 20 -12.46 20.38 16.28
CA ALA A 20 -12.69 21.06 15.01
C ALA A 20 -14.05 20.73 14.35
N PRO A 21 -14.43 19.45 14.15
CA PRO A 21 -15.74 19.11 13.58
C PRO A 21 -16.89 19.28 14.60
N ARG A 22 -16.64 19.21 15.91
CA ARG A 22 -17.66 19.42 16.95
C ARG A 22 -18.07 20.88 17.09
N LEU A 23 -17.12 21.78 16.90
CA LEU A 23 -17.32 23.23 16.94
C LEU A 23 -17.77 23.79 15.58
N GLY A 24 -17.95 22.93 14.57
CA GLY A 24 -18.37 23.34 13.23
C GLY A 24 -17.28 24.04 12.41
N LEU A 25 -16.02 23.95 12.82
CA LEU A 25 -14.87 24.53 12.08
C LEU A 25 -14.55 23.71 10.82
N VAL A 26 -14.91 22.42 10.80
CA VAL A 26 -14.72 21.49 9.68
C VAL A 26 -15.96 20.62 9.53
N ASP A 27 -16.31 20.25 8.29
CA ASP A 27 -17.39 19.31 8.03
C ASP A 27 -17.07 17.93 8.64
N ALA A 28 -17.95 17.44 9.51
CA ALA A 28 -17.78 16.16 10.19
C ALA A 28 -17.94 14.95 9.24
N GLY A 29 -18.44 15.15 8.02
CA GLY A 29 -18.43 14.15 6.94
C GLY A 29 -17.06 14.02 6.28
N LEU A 30 -16.29 15.11 6.20
CA LEU A 30 -14.92 15.10 5.68
C LEU A 30 -13.90 14.70 6.75
N LEU A 31 -14.07 15.21 7.97
CA LEU A 31 -13.18 14.95 9.10
C LEU A 31 -13.99 14.50 10.32
N PRO A 32 -14.41 13.22 10.38
CA PRO A 32 -15.10 12.69 11.54
C PRO A 32 -14.21 12.81 12.80
N PRO A 33 -14.77 13.17 13.96
CA PRO A 33 -14.00 13.22 15.20
C PRO A 33 -13.47 11.83 15.57
N PRO A 34 -12.26 11.72 16.15
CA PRO A 34 -11.67 10.48 16.63
C PRO A 34 -12.63 9.58 17.41
N SER A 35 -13.48 10.16 18.26
CA SER A 35 -14.45 9.38 19.04
C SER A 35 -15.44 8.60 18.16
N ARG A 36 -15.87 9.18 17.04
CA ARG A 36 -16.76 8.50 16.08
C ARG A 36 -16.01 7.44 15.28
N VAL A 37 -14.76 7.69 14.92
CA VAL A 37 -13.90 6.70 14.24
C VAL A 37 -13.72 5.47 15.12
N LEU A 38 -13.46 5.65 16.42
CA LEU A 38 -13.37 4.57 17.40
C LEU A 38 -14.69 3.81 17.56
N GLY A 39 -15.81 4.54 17.66
CA GLY A 39 -17.14 3.93 17.71
C GLY A 39 -17.45 3.06 16.49
N ALA A 40 -17.20 3.58 15.28
CA ALA A 40 -17.37 2.85 14.03
C ALA A 40 -16.44 1.63 13.95
N GLY A 41 -15.18 1.79 14.38
CA GLY A 41 -14.22 0.69 14.47
C GLY A 41 -14.71 -0.45 15.36
N LEU A 42 -15.23 -0.14 16.55
CA LEU A 42 -15.81 -1.15 17.46
C LEU A 42 -17.03 -1.85 16.86
N VAL A 43 -17.89 -1.13 16.14
CA VAL A 43 -19.04 -1.73 15.43
C VAL A 43 -18.56 -2.71 14.37
N LEU A 44 -17.59 -2.32 13.53
CA LEU A 44 -17.02 -3.17 12.49
C LEU A 44 -16.24 -4.36 13.05
N MET A 45 -15.58 -4.19 14.21
CA MET A 45 -14.92 -5.27 14.93
C MET A 45 -15.95 -6.30 15.42
N ARG A 46 -17.02 -5.84 16.07
CA ARG A 46 -18.06 -6.72 16.63
C ARG A 46 -18.87 -7.43 15.54
N SER A 47 -19.07 -6.81 14.38
CA SER A 47 -19.75 -7.45 13.24
C SER A 47 -18.84 -8.43 12.48
N GLY A 48 -17.54 -8.47 12.76
CA GLY A 48 -16.55 -9.25 12.02
C GLY A 48 -16.17 -8.67 10.65
N ALA A 49 -16.84 -7.60 10.20
CA ALA A 49 -16.58 -6.96 8.91
C ALA A 49 -15.17 -6.39 8.84
N LEU A 50 -14.65 -5.82 9.94
CA LEU A 50 -13.28 -5.30 9.97
C LEU A 50 -12.26 -6.39 9.65
N LEU A 51 -12.38 -7.56 10.28
CA LEU A 51 -11.49 -8.68 10.05
C LEU A 51 -11.64 -9.23 8.63
N ALA A 52 -12.86 -9.32 8.12
CA ALA A 52 -13.11 -9.79 6.76
C ALA A 52 -12.46 -8.87 5.71
N HIS A 53 -12.63 -7.55 5.83
CA HIS A 53 -12.01 -6.58 4.93
C HIS A 53 -10.49 -6.55 5.05
N LEU A 54 -9.97 -6.65 6.28
CA LEU A 54 -8.54 -6.74 6.53
C LEU A 54 -7.95 -8.00 5.89
N ALA A 55 -8.57 -9.16 6.10
CA ALA A 55 -8.13 -10.42 5.51
C ALA A 55 -8.17 -10.38 3.98
N ALA A 56 -9.22 -9.82 3.38
CA ALA A 56 -9.29 -9.65 1.93
C ALA A 56 -8.19 -8.71 1.39
N SER A 57 -7.89 -7.62 2.11
CA SER A 57 -6.79 -6.72 1.74
C SER A 57 -5.43 -7.41 1.85
N LEU A 58 -5.17 -8.10 2.97
CA LEU A 58 -3.93 -8.86 3.19
C LEU A 58 -3.76 -9.99 2.20
N TRP A 59 -4.84 -10.68 1.81
CA TRP A 59 -4.81 -11.71 0.78
C TRP A 59 -4.32 -11.17 -0.56
N ARG A 60 -4.87 -10.03 -1.02
CA ARG A 60 -4.47 -9.40 -2.28
C ARG A 60 -2.99 -8.98 -2.25
N VAL A 61 -2.56 -8.38 -1.14
CA VAL A 61 -1.16 -7.97 -0.92
C VAL A 61 -0.23 -9.18 -0.91
N GLY A 62 -0.56 -10.19 -0.11
CA GLY A 62 0.22 -11.41 0.01
C GLY A 62 0.36 -12.14 -1.31
N LEU A 63 -0.75 -12.30 -2.05
CA LEU A 63 -0.75 -12.96 -3.35
C LEU A 63 0.07 -12.18 -4.38
N GLY A 64 -0.16 -10.87 -4.52
CA GLY A 64 0.57 -10.04 -5.49
C GLY A 64 2.07 -9.97 -5.19
N TYR A 65 2.43 -9.84 -3.91
CA TYR A 65 3.81 -9.86 -3.46
C TYR A 65 4.48 -11.22 -3.67
N ALA A 66 3.82 -12.32 -3.32
CA ALA A 66 4.37 -13.67 -3.51
C ALA A 66 4.63 -13.98 -4.98
N LEU A 67 3.71 -13.60 -5.88
CA LEU A 67 3.91 -13.69 -7.33
C LEU A 67 5.11 -12.85 -7.79
N ALA A 68 5.21 -11.61 -7.27
CA ALA A 68 6.30 -10.72 -7.63
C ALA A 68 7.66 -11.27 -7.20
N VAL A 69 7.80 -11.74 -5.96
CA VAL A 69 9.05 -12.33 -5.47
C VAL A 69 9.41 -13.58 -6.25
N THR A 70 8.45 -14.48 -6.46
CA THR A 70 8.70 -15.74 -7.19
C THR A 70 9.21 -15.48 -8.61
N PHE A 71 8.73 -14.41 -9.26
CA PHE A 71 9.15 -14.02 -10.60
C PHE A 71 10.43 -13.17 -10.62
N ALA A 72 10.54 -12.21 -9.70
CA ALA A 72 11.62 -11.24 -9.67
C ALA A 72 12.93 -11.83 -9.14
N LEU A 73 12.88 -12.76 -8.19
CA LEU A 73 14.07 -13.32 -7.56
C LEU A 73 14.95 -14.08 -8.57
N PRO A 74 14.41 -15.03 -9.37
CA PRO A 74 15.22 -15.73 -10.37
C PRO A 74 15.79 -14.80 -11.44
N LEU A 75 15.00 -13.82 -11.89
CA LEU A 75 15.42 -12.85 -12.90
C LEU A 75 16.46 -11.87 -12.37
N GLY A 76 16.28 -11.36 -11.15
CA GLY A 76 17.22 -10.47 -10.49
C GLY A 76 18.57 -11.16 -10.26
N LEU A 77 18.56 -12.41 -9.79
CA LEU A 77 19.77 -13.22 -9.68
C LEU A 77 20.44 -13.44 -11.05
N ALA A 78 19.66 -13.75 -12.09
CA ALA A 78 20.21 -13.93 -13.44
C ALA A 78 20.85 -12.65 -13.97
N LEU A 79 20.28 -11.47 -13.68
CA LEU A 79 20.84 -10.17 -14.04
C LEU A 79 22.13 -9.87 -13.27
N GLY A 80 22.16 -10.10 -11.96
CA GLY A 80 23.34 -9.88 -11.13
C GLY A 80 24.52 -10.82 -11.46
N LEU A 81 24.23 -12.05 -11.92
CA LEU A 81 25.25 -13.03 -12.29
C LEU A 81 25.75 -12.89 -13.74
N ASN A 82 25.01 -12.22 -14.62
CA ASN A 82 25.34 -12.15 -16.05
C ASN A 82 25.38 -10.69 -16.55
N PRO A 83 26.59 -10.09 -16.66
CA PRO A 83 26.76 -8.71 -17.13
C PRO A 83 26.20 -8.44 -18.54
N ALA A 84 26.20 -9.43 -19.42
CA ALA A 84 25.62 -9.28 -20.75
C ALA A 84 24.09 -9.15 -20.64
N LEU A 85 23.45 -10.00 -19.85
CA LEU A 85 21.99 -9.94 -19.63
C LEU A 85 21.57 -8.59 -19.02
N ASP A 86 22.33 -8.12 -18.02
CA ASP A 86 22.10 -6.80 -17.42
C ASP A 86 22.20 -5.69 -18.46
N SER A 87 23.24 -5.70 -19.31
CA SER A 87 23.41 -4.65 -20.33
C SER A 87 22.23 -4.52 -21.31
N TYR A 88 21.53 -5.62 -21.61
CA TYR A 88 20.36 -5.60 -22.50
C TYR A 88 19.06 -5.22 -21.79
N LEU A 89 18.85 -5.70 -20.55
CA LEU A 89 17.58 -5.53 -19.85
C LEU A 89 17.54 -4.28 -18.96
N ASN A 90 18.68 -3.81 -18.44
CA ASN A 90 18.77 -2.65 -17.56
C ASN A 90 18.15 -1.37 -18.16
N PRO A 91 18.33 -1.02 -19.46
CA PRO A 91 17.63 0.12 -20.06
C PRO A 91 16.10 0.03 -19.97
N LEU A 92 15.54 -1.17 -20.20
CA LEU A 92 14.10 -1.41 -20.09
C LEU A 92 13.63 -1.31 -18.63
N LEU A 93 14.39 -1.89 -17.69
CA LEU A 93 14.09 -1.80 -16.27
C LEU A 93 14.09 -0.35 -15.78
N GLN A 94 15.06 0.47 -16.23
CA GLN A 94 15.11 1.89 -15.91
C GLN A 94 13.97 2.68 -16.54
N ALA A 95 13.53 2.33 -17.76
CA ALA A 95 12.38 2.96 -18.39
C ALA A 95 11.06 2.68 -17.65
N LEU A 96 10.90 1.49 -17.07
CA LEU A 96 9.71 1.11 -16.31
C LEU A 96 9.72 1.63 -14.86
N ARG A 97 10.91 1.84 -14.28
CA ARG A 97 11.10 2.27 -12.88
C ARG A 97 10.33 3.54 -12.47
N PRO A 98 10.24 4.63 -13.26
CA PRO A 98 9.51 5.84 -12.85
C PRO A 98 7.99 5.69 -12.92
N ILE A 99 7.46 4.61 -13.52
CA ILE A 99 6.02 4.42 -13.67
C ILE A 99 5.43 4.01 -12.32
N ALA A 100 4.66 4.92 -11.72
CA ALA A 100 3.99 4.65 -10.45
C ALA A 100 3.02 3.45 -10.58
N PRO A 101 2.99 2.50 -9.62
CA PRO A 101 2.09 1.36 -9.67
C PRO A 101 0.60 1.72 -9.90
N PRO A 102 0.06 2.80 -9.31
CA PRO A 102 -1.32 3.23 -9.58
C PRO A 102 -1.60 3.60 -11.04
N ALA A 103 -0.59 3.95 -11.85
CA ALA A 103 -0.77 4.26 -13.26
C ALA A 103 -1.24 3.03 -14.09
N TRP A 104 -1.03 1.82 -13.56
CA TRP A 104 -1.46 0.57 -14.19
C TRP A 104 -2.90 0.20 -13.90
N VAL A 105 -3.58 0.86 -12.96
CA VAL A 105 -4.95 0.52 -12.54
C VAL A 105 -5.94 0.49 -13.71
N PRO A 106 -5.98 1.49 -14.63
CA PRO A 106 -6.94 1.46 -15.73
C PRO A 106 -6.74 0.27 -16.67
N LEU A 107 -5.49 -0.05 -17.01
CA LEU A 107 -5.14 -1.20 -17.85
C LEU A 107 -5.46 -2.53 -17.14
N ALA A 108 -5.17 -2.62 -15.84
CA ALA A 108 -5.47 -3.78 -15.04
C ALA A 108 -6.97 -4.07 -15.00
N ILE A 109 -7.80 -3.05 -14.85
CA ILE A 109 -9.27 -3.17 -14.90
C ILE A 109 -9.74 -3.56 -16.31
N LEU A 110 -9.15 -2.98 -17.36
CA LEU A 110 -9.49 -3.31 -18.75
C LEU A 110 -9.19 -4.78 -19.09
N TRP A 111 -8.03 -5.30 -18.66
CA TRP A 111 -7.59 -6.66 -18.98
C TRP A 111 -8.18 -7.72 -18.06
N LEU A 112 -8.32 -7.43 -16.76
CA LEU A 112 -8.67 -8.40 -15.74
C LEU A 112 -10.10 -8.21 -15.17
N GLY A 113 -10.81 -7.17 -15.61
CA GLY A 113 -12.14 -6.82 -15.12
C GLY A 113 -12.11 -6.07 -13.78
N ILE A 114 -13.29 -5.81 -13.22
CA ILE A 114 -13.43 -5.16 -11.91
C ILE A 114 -13.39 -6.23 -10.82
N GLY A 115 -12.62 -5.98 -9.74
CA GLY A 115 -12.58 -6.85 -8.57
C GLY A 115 -11.18 -6.94 -7.95
N ASP A 116 -10.83 -8.13 -7.46
CA ASP A 116 -9.55 -8.42 -6.82
C ASP A 116 -8.35 -8.54 -7.79
N PRO A 117 -8.49 -9.13 -9.00
CA PRO A 117 -7.36 -9.34 -9.90
C PRO A 117 -6.58 -8.06 -10.26
N PRO A 118 -7.21 -6.91 -10.54
CA PRO A 118 -6.47 -5.66 -10.78
C PRO A 118 -5.60 -5.21 -9.61
N ALA A 119 -6.08 -5.38 -8.38
CA ALA A 119 -5.33 -5.01 -7.19
C ALA A 119 -4.08 -5.90 -7.05
N VAL A 120 -4.24 -7.21 -7.25
CA VAL A 120 -3.12 -8.17 -7.23
C VAL A 120 -2.10 -7.84 -8.32
N PHE A 121 -2.55 -7.53 -9.53
CA PHE A 121 -1.68 -7.15 -10.65
C PHE A 121 -0.89 -5.87 -10.38
N VAL A 122 -1.54 -4.82 -9.85
CA VAL A 122 -0.87 -3.55 -9.53
C VAL A 122 0.19 -3.75 -8.43
N ILE A 123 -0.10 -4.56 -7.42
CA ILE A 123 0.86 -4.92 -6.38
C ILE A 123 2.03 -5.71 -6.97
N PHE A 124 1.74 -6.65 -7.87
CA PHE A 124 2.76 -7.42 -8.59
C PHE A 124 3.71 -6.48 -9.37
N VAL A 125 3.18 -5.62 -10.25
CA VAL A 125 3.99 -4.69 -11.06
C VAL A 125 4.77 -3.71 -10.19
N GLY A 126 4.16 -3.20 -9.12
CA GLY A 126 4.84 -2.27 -8.22
C GLY A 126 5.95 -2.89 -7.39
N THR A 127 5.90 -4.21 -7.18
CA THR A 127 6.88 -4.93 -6.37
C THR A 127 7.99 -5.56 -7.23
N VAL A 128 7.65 -6.06 -8.43
CA VAL A 128 8.55 -6.89 -9.25
C VAL A 128 9.87 -6.18 -9.56
N LEU A 129 9.82 -4.90 -9.92
CA LEU A 129 11.03 -4.12 -10.26
C LEU A 129 11.88 -3.84 -9.02
N ALA A 130 11.25 -3.53 -7.88
CA ALA A 130 11.97 -3.26 -6.64
C ALA A 130 12.74 -4.50 -6.15
N VAL A 131 12.09 -5.67 -6.19
CA VAL A 131 12.72 -6.94 -5.82
C VAL A 131 13.80 -7.33 -6.83
N MET A 132 13.53 -7.22 -8.13
CA MET A 132 14.48 -7.59 -9.19
C MET A 132 15.76 -6.76 -9.11
N VAL A 133 15.65 -5.43 -9.03
CA VAL A 133 16.82 -4.53 -8.93
C VAL A 133 17.55 -4.72 -7.60
N GLY A 134 16.82 -4.89 -6.49
CA GLY A 134 17.42 -5.15 -5.19
C GLY A 134 18.15 -6.49 -5.09
N THR A 135 17.84 -7.45 -5.96
CA THR A 135 18.49 -8.77 -6.01
C THR A 135 19.63 -8.83 -7.04
N ALA A 136 19.61 -7.95 -8.05
CA ALA A 136 20.66 -7.89 -9.08
C ALA A 136 21.91 -7.10 -8.63
N ALA A 137 21.78 -6.27 -7.60
CA ALA A 137 22.87 -5.47 -7.01
C ALA A 137 23.76 -6.29 -6.07
#